data_AF-A0A9N7VK68-F1
#
_entry.id   AF-A0A9N7VK68-F1
#
_cell.length_a   1.000
_cell.length_b   1.000
_cell.length_c   1.000
_cell.angle_alpha   90.00
_cell.angle_beta   90.00
_cell.angle_gamma   90.00
#
_symmetry.space_group_name_H-M   'P 1'
#
loop_
_entity.id
_entity.type
_entity.pdbx_description
1 polymer ?
#
loop_
_entity_poly.entity_id
_entity_poly.type
_entity_poly.pdbx_seq_one_letter_code
_entity_poly.pdbx_strand_id
1 'polypeptide(L)' 'MEDQVKEATEMGITAMQLGVHDEVDISSGRCQLLFGSPESWLLNKKWRDMLGSDVFQANVIGIVVDEVHLTYK' A
#
# COMPACT_ATOMS: atom_id res chain seq x y z
N MET A 1 9.48 -0.72 -6.01
CA MET A 1 8.65 -1.14 -4.86
C MET A 1 9.16 -2.42 -4.22
N GLU A 2 9.56 -3.45 -4.96
CA GLU A 2 10.17 -4.68 -4.38
C GLU A 2 11.38 -4.38 -3.48
N ASP A 3 12.32 -3.54 -3.94
CA ASP A 3 13.47 -3.13 -3.13
C ASP A 3 13.06 -2.41 -1.84
N GLN A 4 12.05 -1.53 -1.91
CA GLN A 4 11.51 -0.79 -0.74
C GLN A 4 10.86 -1.74 0.27
N VAL A 5 10.13 -2.76 -0.20
CA VAL A 5 9.53 -3.79 0.67
C VAL A 5 10.62 -4.60 1.37
N LYS A 6 11.66 -5.00 0.61
CA LYS A 6 12.80 -5.74 1.15
C LYS A 6 13.53 -4.93 2.22
N GLU A 7 13.91 -3.69 1.91
CA GLU A 7 14.63 -2.81 2.83
C GLU A 7 13.83 -2.54 4.12
N ALA A 8 12.54 -2.22 4.00
CA ALA A 8 11.68 -2.03 5.16
C ALA A 8 11.60 -3.30 6.03
N THR A 9 11.49 -4.47 5.41
CA THR A 9 11.45 -5.75 6.11
C THR A 9 12.77 -6.04 6.83
N GLU A 10 13.93 -5.72 6.22
CA GLU A 10 15.25 -5.83 6.84
C GLU A 10 15.39 -4.91 8.07
N MET A 11 14.67 -3.80 8.11
CA MET A 11 14.57 -2.90 9.27
C MET A 11 13.54 -3.35 10.33
N GLY A 12 12.88 -4.49 10.12
CA GLY A 12 11.84 -5.01 11.03
C GLY A 12 10.48 -4.35 10.87
N ILE A 13 10.25 -3.61 9.78
CA ILE A 13 8.97 -2.98 9.46
C ILE A 13 8.16 -3.94 8.59
N THR A 14 6.90 -4.20 8.93
CA THR A 14 6.03 -5.03 8.09
C THR A 14 5.60 -4.26 6.85
N ALA A 15 6.17 -4.60 5.70
CA ALA A 15 5.88 -3.99 4.42
C ALA A 15 5.21 -4.98 3.45
N MET A 16 4.22 -4.51 2.70
CA MET A 16 3.50 -5.31 1.70
C MET A 16 3.30 -4.51 0.41
N GLN A 17 3.10 -5.21 -0.70
CA GLN A 17 2.83 -4.61 -2.01
C GLN A 17 1.56 -5.19 -2.63
N LEU A 18 0.70 -4.31 -3.15
CA LEU A 18 -0.50 -4.67 -3.90
C LEU A 18 -0.16 -5.51 -5.12
N GLY A 19 -0.88 -6.62 -5.31
CA GLY A 19 -0.69 -7.54 -6.44
C GLY A 19 0.50 -8.49 -6.30
N VAL A 20 1.28 -8.37 -5.22
CA VAL A 20 2.36 -9.31 -4.87
C VAL A 20 1.97 -10.12 -3.63
N HIS A 21 1.49 -9.43 -2.59
CA HIS A 21 1.10 -10.05 -1.33
C HIS A 21 -0.39 -10.41 -1.30
N ASP A 22 -0.73 -11.38 -0.46
CA ASP A 22 -2.09 -11.90 -0.33
C ASP A 22 -3.07 -10.85 0.22
N GLU A 23 -4.28 -10.89 -0.32
CA GLU A 23 -5.37 -9.98 0.02
C GLU A 23 -5.78 -10.08 1.49
N VAL A 24 -5.78 -11.29 2.04
CA VAL A 24 -6.18 -11.53 3.43
C VAL A 24 -5.23 -10.80 4.38
N ASP A 25 -3.94 -10.81 4.08
CA ASP A 25 -2.94 -10.16 4.92
C ASP A 25 -3.01 -8.64 4.82
N ILE A 26 -3.18 -8.10 3.62
CA ILE A 26 -3.37 -6.66 3.41
C ILE A 26 -4.65 -6.17 4.10
N SER A 27 -5.77 -6.87 3.90
CA SER A 27 -7.08 -6.48 4.44
C SER A 27 -7.16 -6.64 5.96
N SER A 28 -6.29 -7.47 6.55
CA SER A 28 -6.20 -7.60 8.00
C SER A 28 -5.60 -6.36 8.69
N GLY A 29 -5.04 -5.42 7.94
CA GLY A 29 -4.41 -4.21 8.48
C GLY A 29 -3.10 -4.50 9.24
N ARG A 30 -2.55 -5.71 9.12
CA ARG A 30 -1.32 -6.15 9.81
C ARG A 30 -0.03 -5.79 9.05
N CYS A 31 -0.03 -4.66 8.35
CA CYS A 31 1.17 -4.11 7.72
C CYS A 31 1.34 -2.63 8.12
N GLN A 32 2.58 -2.23 8.34
CA GLN A 32 2.94 -0.84 8.65
C GLN A 32 3.12 -0.01 7.38
N LEU A 33 3.61 -0.63 6.30
CA LEU A 33 3.78 0.01 5.00
C LEU A 33 3.07 -0.80 3.92
N LEU A 34 2.28 -0.12 3.09
CA LEU A 34 1.58 -0.71 1.98
C LEU A 34 1.90 0.04 0.69
N PHE A 35 2.56 -0.65 -0.24
CA PHE A 35 3.01 -0.10 -1.51
C PHE A 35 2.07 -0.49 -2.64
N GLY A 36 1.89 0.40 -3.61
CA GLY A 36 1.14 0.12 -4.81
C GLY A 36 1.31 1.21 -5.85
N SER A 37 1.23 0.85 -7.13
CA SER A 37 1.24 1.84 -8.22
C SER A 37 -0.09 2.60 -8.26
N PRO A 38 -0.14 3.81 -8.85
CA PRO A 38 -1.39 4.55 -9.04
C PRO A 38 -2.50 3.70 -9.68
N GLU A 39 -2.17 2.89 -10.69
CA GLU A 39 -3.09 1.98 -11.36
C GLU A 39 -3.58 0.87 -10.42
N SER A 40 -2.70 0.34 -9.57
CA SER A 40 -3.07 -0.69 -8.60
C SER A 40 -4.10 -0.15 -7.61
N TRP A 41 -3.95 1.09 -7.14
CA TRP A 41 -4.92 1.72 -6.25
C TRP A 41 -6.22 2.12 -6.96
N LEU A 42 -6.10 2.74 -8.13
CA LEU A 42 -7.22 3.44 -8.76
C LEU A 42 -7.96 2.61 -9.79
N LEU A 43 -7.36 1.62 -10.43
CA LEU A 43 -8.02 0.80 -11.46
C LEU A 43 -8.49 -0.56 -10.92
N ASN A 44 -7.88 -1.04 -9.83
CA ASN A 44 -8.33 -2.25 -9.16
C ASN A 44 -9.46 -1.96 -8.17
N LYS A 45 -10.69 -2.38 -8.49
CA LYS A 45 -11.86 -2.17 -7.63
C LYS A 45 -11.63 -2.68 -6.20
N LYS A 46 -10.98 -3.83 -6.04
CA LYS A 46 -10.74 -4.42 -4.73
C LYS A 46 -9.93 -3.49 -3.83
N TRP A 47 -8.79 -3.01 -4.33
CA TRP A 47 -7.91 -2.14 -3.55
C TRP A 47 -8.54 -0.78 -3.31
N ARG A 48 -9.33 -0.28 -4.28
CA ARG A 48 -10.12 0.93 -4.13
C ARG A 48 -11.18 0.80 -3.02
N ASP A 49 -11.86 -0.34 -2.95
CA ASP A 49 -12.87 -0.61 -1.91
C ASP A 49 -12.18 -0.77 -0.53
N MET A 50 -11.00 -1.41 -0.48
CA MET A 50 -10.19 -1.53 0.74
C MET A 50 -9.78 -0.16 1.31
N LEU A 51 -9.43 0.81 0.45
CA LEU A 51 -9.17 2.20 0.88
C LEU A 51 -10.37 2.81 1.62
N GLY A 52 -11.60 2.41 1.29
CA GLY A 52 -12.82 2.88 1.95
C GLY A 52 -13.25 2.03 3.16
N SER A 53 -12.51 0.98 3.51
CA SER A 53 -12.87 0.09 4.62
C SER A 53 -12.60 0.72 5.98
N ASP A 54 -13.41 0.36 6.98
CA ASP A 54 -13.24 0.82 8.37
C ASP A 54 -11.85 0.48 8.91
N VAL A 55 -11.32 -0.70 8.57
CA VAL A 55 -9.98 -1.15 8.98
C VAL A 55 -8.91 -0.22 8.42
N PHE A 56 -8.95 0.11 7.13
CA PHE A 56 -7.95 1.01 6.55
C PHE A 56 -8.11 2.43 7.10
N GLN A 57 -9.33 2.97 7.11
CA GLN A 57 -9.62 4.34 7.55
C GLN A 57 -9.27 4.58 9.02
N ALA A 58 -9.46 3.59 9.90
CA ALA A 58 -9.13 3.70 11.32
C ALA A 58 -7.62 3.59 11.61
N ASN A 59 -6.84 2.94 10.73
CA ASN A 59 -5.42 2.65 10.96
C ASN A 59 -4.46 3.49 10.11
N VAL A 60 -4.92 4.12 9.03
CA VAL A 60 -4.05 4.92 8.15
C VAL A 60 -3.57 6.20 8.86
N ILE A 61 -2.25 6.36 8.96
CA ILE A 61 -1.62 7.54 9.58
C ILE A 61 -1.28 8.59 8.51
N GLY A 62 -0.96 8.16 7.29
CA GLY A 62 -0.60 9.05 6.20
C GLY A 62 -0.43 8.34 4.87
N ILE A 63 -0.39 9.13 3.80
CA ILE A 63 -0.16 8.67 2.44
C ILE A 63 1.07 9.39 1.91
N VAL A 64 2.02 8.62 1.39
CA VAL A 64 3.24 9.14 0.74
C VAL A 64 3.14 8.84 -0.75
N VAL A 65 3.36 9.86 -1.57
CA VAL A 65 3.37 9.73 -3.03
C VAL A 65 4.81 9.90 -3.50
N ASP A 66 5.38 8.78 -3.95
CA ASP A 66 6.69 8.78 -4.60
C ASP A 66 6.59 9.35 -6.02
N GLU A 67 7.67 9.93 -6.52
CA GLU A 67 7.75 10.54 -7.85
C GLU A 67 6.60 11.51 -8.17
N VAL A 68 6.20 12.31 -7.17
CA VAL A 68 5.09 13.28 -7.29
C VAL A 68 5.26 14.25 -8.46
N HIS A 69 6.50 14.48 -8.90
CA HIS A 69 6.81 15.31 -10.06
C HIS A 69 6.20 14.79 -11.38
N LEU A 70 5.83 13.50 -11.46
CA LEU A 70 5.15 12.90 -12.61
C LEU A 70 3.66 13.27 -12.73
N THR A 71 3.09 13.91 -11.71
CA THR A 71 1.68 14.34 -11.71
C THR A 71 1.41 15.56 -12.59
N TYR A 72 2.45 16.31 -12.96
CA TYR A 72 2.36 17.49 -13.82
C TYR A 72 3.16 17.27 -15.10
N LYS A 73 2.60 17.68 -16.24
CA LYS A 73 3.29 17.71 -17.54
C LYS A 73 3.49 19.16 -17.99
#